data_AF-A0A951PFN7-F1
#
_entry.id   AF-A0A951PFN7-F1
#
_cell.length_a   1.000
_cell.length_b   1.000
_cell.length_c   1.000
_cell.angle_alpha   90.00
_cell.angle_beta   90.00
_cell.angle_gamma   90.00
#
_symmetry.space_group_name_H-M   'P 1'
#
loop_
_entity.id
_entity.type
_entity.pdbx_description
1 polymer ?
#
loop_
_entity_poly.entity_id
_entity_poly.type
_entity_poly.pdbx_seq_one_letter_code
_entity_poly.pdbx_strand_id
1 'polypeptide(L)'
;MPQHRHHGYQSTPTFERLCKSSGLQRASGVPTDQLELTRQQELAGLQAIADDPGSLAAQLFQQTVYPNGHPYQQFPTEASLKAITQADVIKFYRSHDQPKSTVISLVGHFEPAAAEALLKRELGQWQPNASAASLQFPKVTPQPDRLSRSLPARRSPSPSSAIVRDPAVSAAD
;
A
#
# COMPACT_ATOMS: atom_id res chain seq x y z
N MET A 1 23.83 50.08 6.95
CA MET A 1 24.18 48.88 6.15
C MET A 1 24.90 47.88 7.03
N PRO A 2 24.33 46.70 7.30
CA PRO A 2 25.09 45.58 7.83
C PRO A 2 25.32 44.52 6.72
N GLN A 3 26.56 44.10 6.58
CA GLN A 3 26.99 43.07 5.64
C GLN A 3 26.49 41.70 6.12
N HIS A 4 25.59 41.08 5.36
CA HIS A 4 25.20 39.69 5.60
C HIS A 4 26.29 38.75 5.08
N ARG A 5 26.97 38.09 6.01
CA ARG A 5 27.97 37.05 5.77
C ARG A 5 27.26 35.81 5.23
N HIS A 6 27.48 35.46 3.97
CA HIS A 6 27.07 34.17 3.41
C HIS A 6 27.88 33.05 4.08
N HIS A 7 27.30 32.39 5.09
CA HIS A 7 27.81 31.10 5.55
C HIS A 7 27.33 30.04 4.56
N GLY A 8 28.29 29.41 3.87
CA GLY A 8 28.05 28.23 3.03
C GLY A 8 27.47 27.11 3.89
N TYR A 9 26.19 26.81 3.66
CA TYR A 9 25.45 25.82 4.41
C TYR A 9 25.67 24.46 3.72
N GLN A 10 26.51 23.61 4.31
CA GLN A 10 26.79 22.28 3.77
C GLN A 10 25.52 21.42 3.80
N SER A 11 25.19 20.83 2.64
CA SER A 11 24.10 19.89 2.43
C SER A 11 24.07 18.83 3.53
N THR A 12 22.91 18.70 4.18
CA THR A 12 22.72 17.90 5.40
C THR A 12 23.02 16.40 5.22
N PRO A 13 23.76 15.76 6.15
CA PRO A 13 24.10 14.33 6.12
C PRO A 13 22.89 13.38 6.24
N THR A 14 21.71 13.90 6.59
CA THR A 14 20.47 13.14 6.74
C THR A 14 19.94 12.62 5.41
N PHE A 15 19.99 13.43 4.35
CA PHE A 15 19.50 13.04 3.02
C PHE A 15 20.36 11.94 2.40
N GLU A 16 21.68 12.07 2.52
CA GLU A 16 22.63 11.06 2.05
C GLU A 16 22.49 9.73 2.81
N ARG A 17 22.26 9.76 4.13
CA ARG A 17 21.95 8.54 4.91
C ARG A 17 20.64 7.91 4.45
N LEU A 18 19.59 8.69 4.19
CA LEU A 18 18.31 8.19 3.70
C LEU A 18 18.46 7.48 2.36
N CYS A 19 19.15 8.07 1.38
CA CYS A 19 19.36 7.43 0.10
C CYS A 19 20.24 6.18 0.20
N LYS A 20 21.33 6.18 1.00
CA LYS A 20 22.15 4.98 1.24
C LYS A 20 21.42 3.87 2.01
N SER A 21 20.44 4.26 2.84
CA SER A 21 19.59 3.33 3.59
C SER A 21 18.40 2.83 2.78
N SER A 22 18.08 3.48 1.66
CA SER A 22 16.95 3.10 0.82
C SER A 22 17.21 1.69 0.26
N GLY A 23 16.40 0.74 0.73
CA GLY A 23 16.50 -0.68 0.41
C GLY A 23 16.11 -1.03 -1.03
N LEU A 24 16.03 -0.05 -1.93
CA LEU A 24 15.64 -0.23 -3.34
C LEU A 24 16.51 -1.23 -4.09
N GLN A 25 17.74 -1.46 -3.61
CA GLN A 25 18.66 -2.49 -4.14
C GLN A 25 18.70 -3.78 -3.28
N ARG A 26 18.00 -3.83 -2.14
CA ARG A 26 18.13 -4.87 -1.09
C ARG A 26 17.04 -5.94 -1.10
N ALA A 27 16.39 -6.18 -2.24
CA ALA A 27 15.45 -7.28 -2.43
C ALA A 27 16.02 -8.68 -2.09
N SER A 28 17.33 -8.80 -1.85
CA SER A 28 18.07 -10.05 -1.75
C SER A 28 18.08 -10.70 -0.35
N GLY A 29 17.43 -10.14 0.67
CA GLY A 29 17.60 -10.68 2.02
C GLY A 29 16.47 -10.41 3.00
N VAL A 30 15.21 -10.68 2.63
CA VAL A 30 14.11 -10.70 3.61
C VAL A 30 14.34 -11.86 4.59
N PRO A 31 14.69 -11.63 5.86
CA PRO A 31 14.97 -12.73 6.79
C PRO A 31 13.71 -13.56 7.07
N THR A 32 13.86 -14.88 7.17
CA THR A 32 12.70 -15.79 7.35
C THR A 32 11.95 -15.51 8.66
N ASP A 33 12.68 -15.20 9.73
CA ASP A 33 12.13 -14.82 11.04
C ASP A 33 11.26 -13.56 10.96
N GLN A 34 11.68 -12.55 10.19
CA GLN A 34 10.90 -11.33 9.96
C GLN A 34 9.61 -11.62 9.16
N LEU A 35 9.69 -12.52 8.17
CA LEU A 35 8.52 -12.95 7.41
C LEU A 35 7.51 -13.67 8.32
N GLU A 36 7.97 -14.59 9.17
CA GLU A 36 7.10 -15.30 10.12
C GLU A 36 6.46 -14.35 11.13
N LEU A 37 7.24 -13.42 11.70
CA LEU A 37 6.73 -12.42 12.63
C LEU A 37 5.64 -11.55 11.98
N THR A 38 5.90 -11.05 10.77
CA THR A 38 4.93 -10.24 10.01
C THR A 38 3.69 -11.06 9.71
N ARG A 39 3.82 -12.33 9.31
CA ARG A 39 2.67 -13.21 9.06
C ARG A 39 1.80 -13.38 10.30
N GLN A 40 2.39 -13.53 11.49
CA GLN A 40 1.63 -13.63 12.74
C GLN A 40 0.88 -12.33 13.05
N GLN A 41 1.50 -11.17 12.82
CA GLN A 41 0.86 -9.86 13.00
C GLN A 41 -0.33 -9.68 12.04
N GLU A 42 -0.17 -10.03 10.76
CA GLU A 42 -1.24 -9.97 9.76
C GLU A 42 -2.40 -10.93 10.09
N LEU A 43 -2.10 -12.14 10.56
CA LEU A 43 -3.13 -13.08 11.01
C LEU A 43 -3.92 -12.56 12.21
N ALA A 44 -3.26 -11.90 13.17
CA ALA A 44 -3.95 -11.23 14.27
C ALA A 44 -4.79 -10.03 13.77
N GLY A 45 -4.28 -9.28 12.80
CA GLY A 45 -5.01 -8.18 12.14
C GLY A 45 -6.31 -8.65 11.45
N LEU A 46 -6.28 -9.82 10.80
CA LEU A 46 -7.50 -10.41 10.22
C LEU A 46 -8.57 -10.71 11.26
N GLN A 47 -8.18 -11.16 12.45
CA GLN A 47 -9.12 -11.39 13.55
C GLN A 47 -9.72 -10.07 14.04
N ALA A 48 -8.88 -9.04 14.21
CA ALA A 48 -9.34 -7.71 14.63
C ALA A 48 -10.34 -7.09 13.63
N ILE A 49 -10.12 -7.25 12.32
CA ILE A 49 -11.07 -6.81 11.28
C ILE A 49 -12.40 -7.55 11.40
N ALA A 50 -12.37 -8.84 11.73
CA ALA A 50 -13.59 -9.64 11.86
C ALA A 50 -14.44 -9.26 13.08
N ASP A 51 -13.79 -8.73 14.13
CA ASP A 51 -14.44 -8.31 15.38
C ASP A 51 -14.91 -6.85 15.35
N ASP A 52 -14.47 -6.05 14.38
CA ASP A 52 -14.93 -4.67 14.15
C ASP A 52 -16.01 -4.59 13.05
N PRO A 53 -17.28 -4.31 13.39
CA PRO A 53 -18.36 -4.21 12.40
C PRO A 53 -18.12 -3.16 11.31
N GLY A 54 -17.42 -2.07 11.62
CA GLY A 54 -17.11 -1.01 10.66
C GLY A 54 -16.14 -1.48 9.57
N SER A 55 -15.03 -2.09 9.97
CA SER A 55 -14.03 -2.67 9.07
C SER A 55 -14.62 -3.78 8.21
N LEU A 56 -15.43 -4.65 8.82
CA LEU A 56 -16.14 -5.70 8.09
C LEU A 56 -17.12 -5.11 7.06
N ALA A 57 -17.90 -4.09 7.42
CA ALA A 57 -18.82 -3.43 6.49
C ALA A 57 -18.07 -2.77 5.32
N ALA A 58 -16.96 -2.08 5.58
CA ALA A 58 -16.13 -1.47 4.54
C ALA A 58 -15.54 -2.52 3.57
N GLN A 59 -15.05 -3.64 4.10
CA GLN A 59 -14.54 -4.75 3.29
C GLN A 59 -15.64 -5.35 2.41
N LEU A 60 -16.82 -5.63 2.98
CA LEU A 60 -17.95 -6.17 2.22
C LEU A 60 -18.44 -5.19 1.16
N PHE A 61 -18.49 -3.90 1.47
CA PHE A 61 -18.87 -2.85 0.54
C PHE A 61 -17.92 -2.86 -0.66
N GLN A 62 -16.61 -2.80 -0.43
CA GLN A 62 -15.60 -2.84 -1.50
C GLN A 62 -15.71 -4.13 -2.34
N GLN A 63 -15.92 -5.29 -1.71
CA GLN A 63 -16.14 -6.56 -2.41
C GLN A 63 -17.42 -6.60 -3.25
N THR A 64 -18.43 -5.81 -2.87
CA THR A 64 -19.71 -5.73 -3.56
C THR A 64 -19.64 -4.70 -4.69
N VAL A 65 -18.83 -3.63 -4.52
CA VAL A 65 -18.69 -2.56 -5.52
C VAL A 65 -17.88 -2.98 -6.74
N TYR A 66 -16.82 -3.75 -6.53
CA TYR A 66 -15.98 -4.20 -7.63
C TYR A 66 -16.46 -5.53 -8.20
N PRO A 67 -16.46 -5.70 -9.54
CA PRO A 67 -16.89 -6.94 -10.16
C PRO A 67 -15.96 -8.10 -9.78
N ASN A 68 -16.49 -9.32 -9.86
CA ASN A 68 -15.72 -10.53 -9.56
C ASN A 68 -14.43 -10.59 -10.38
N GLY A 69 -13.30 -10.75 -9.69
CA GLY A 69 -11.97 -10.81 -10.31
C GLY A 69 -11.28 -9.47 -10.51
N HIS A 70 -11.90 -8.36 -10.12
CA HIS A 70 -11.22 -7.06 -10.08
C HIS A 70 -10.20 -7.01 -8.92
N PRO A 71 -8.98 -6.46 -9.10
CA PRO A 71 -7.95 -6.44 -8.07
C PRO A 71 -8.40 -5.83 -6.73
N TYR A 72 -9.21 -4.76 -6.77
CA TYR A 72 -9.75 -4.12 -5.56
C TYR A 72 -10.82 -4.94 -4.83
N GLN A 73 -11.28 -6.07 -5.37
CA GLN A 73 -12.17 -6.97 -4.65
C GLN A 73 -11.39 -7.93 -3.72
N GLN A 74 -10.09 -8.08 -3.93
CA GLN A 74 -9.27 -9.07 -3.24
C GLN A 74 -8.82 -8.55 -1.87
N PHE A 75 -9.01 -9.40 -0.85
CA PHE A 75 -8.55 -9.14 0.51
C PHE A 75 -7.77 -10.37 1.01
N PRO A 76 -6.79 -10.17 1.90
CA PRO A 76 -6.03 -11.28 2.48
C PRO A 76 -6.96 -12.24 3.23
N THR A 77 -6.63 -13.51 3.12
CA THR A 77 -7.24 -14.61 3.88
C THR A 77 -6.16 -15.33 4.69
N GLU A 78 -6.56 -16.05 5.72
CA GLU A 78 -5.62 -16.88 6.48
C GLU A 78 -4.87 -17.87 5.57
N ALA A 79 -5.58 -18.49 4.62
CA ALA A 79 -4.98 -19.41 3.67
C ALA A 79 -3.95 -18.71 2.76
N SER A 80 -4.28 -17.54 2.21
CA SER A 80 -3.35 -16.80 1.35
C SER A 80 -2.11 -16.32 2.10
N LEU A 81 -2.27 -15.83 3.34
CA LEU A 81 -1.14 -15.38 4.17
C LEU A 81 -0.20 -16.53 4.53
N LYS A 82 -0.75 -17.71 4.84
CA LYS A 82 0.05 -18.91 5.12
C LYS A 82 0.77 -19.45 3.88
N ALA A 83 0.25 -19.21 2.68
CA ALA A 83 0.83 -19.68 1.43
C ALA A 83 2.01 -18.83 0.92
N ILE A 84 2.14 -17.56 1.36
CA ILE A 84 3.21 -16.66 0.90
C ILE A 84 4.57 -17.18 1.34
N THR A 85 5.51 -17.33 0.40
CA THR A 85 6.90 -17.71 0.67
C THR A 85 7.84 -16.49 0.59
N GLN A 86 9.04 -16.63 1.15
CA GLN A 86 10.09 -15.63 1.01
C GLN A 86 10.43 -15.36 -0.48
N ALA A 87 10.43 -16.40 -1.31
CA ALA A 87 10.68 -16.27 -2.73
C ALA A 87 9.60 -15.43 -3.44
N ASP A 88 8.34 -15.55 -3.02
CA ASP A 88 7.24 -14.74 -3.56
C ASP A 88 7.41 -13.26 -3.22
N VAL A 89 7.84 -12.95 -1.99
CA VAL A 89 8.12 -11.57 -1.55
C VAL A 89 9.27 -10.97 -2.37
N ILE A 90 10.37 -11.71 -2.52
CA ILE A 90 11.52 -11.28 -3.32
C ILE A 90 11.11 -11.06 -4.78
N LYS A 91 10.31 -11.98 -5.34
CA LYS A 91 9.80 -11.88 -6.69
C LYS A 91 8.89 -10.66 -6.86
N PHE A 92 7.98 -10.42 -5.91
CA PHE A 92 7.07 -9.29 -5.91
C PHE A 92 7.84 -7.96 -5.92
N TYR A 93 8.81 -7.81 -5.02
CA TYR A 93 9.66 -6.62 -4.95
C TYR A 93 10.39 -6.38 -6.27
N ARG A 94 11.02 -7.43 -6.82
CA ARG A 94 11.76 -7.33 -8.09
C ARG A 94 10.87 -7.02 -9.30
N SER A 95 9.56 -7.26 -9.25
CA SER A 95 8.66 -6.96 -10.38
C SER A 95 7.85 -5.68 -10.22
N HIS A 96 7.61 -5.21 -8.98
CA HIS A 96 6.78 -4.02 -8.72
C HIS A 96 7.59 -2.78 -8.36
N ASP A 97 8.70 -2.93 -7.63
CA ASP A 97 9.62 -1.84 -7.33
C ASP A 97 10.57 -1.64 -8.52
N GLN A 98 10.13 -0.79 -9.44
CA GLN A 98 10.84 -0.46 -10.67
C GLN A 98 11.02 1.05 -10.81
N PRO A 99 12.11 1.53 -11.44
CA PRO A 99 12.34 2.96 -11.61
C PRO A 99 11.19 3.66 -12.33
N LYS A 100 10.58 2.98 -13.31
CA LYS A 100 9.50 3.52 -14.13
C LYS A 100 8.16 3.66 -13.37
N SER A 101 7.93 2.84 -12.35
CA SER A 101 6.71 2.86 -11.52
C SER A 101 6.89 3.64 -10.21
N THR A 102 8.08 4.21 -9.97
CA THR A 102 8.44 4.84 -8.69
C THR A 102 8.47 6.36 -8.80
N VAL A 103 7.80 7.02 -7.86
CA VAL A 103 7.79 8.48 -7.72
C VAL A 103 8.49 8.85 -6.41
N ILE A 104 9.50 9.72 -6.49
CA ILE A 104 10.25 10.21 -5.33
C ILE A 104 9.82 11.66 -5.06
N SER A 105 9.26 11.90 -3.87
CA SER A 105 8.87 13.23 -3.41
C SER A 105 9.79 13.71 -2.29
N LEU A 106 10.33 14.92 -2.42
CA LEU A 106 11.24 15.53 -1.46
C LEU A 106 10.58 16.78 -0.87
N VAL A 107 10.47 16.85 0.45
CA VAL A 107 9.86 17.98 1.16
C VAL A 107 10.81 18.44 2.26
N GLY A 108 11.13 19.74 2.28
CA GLY A 108 12.01 20.34 3.27
C GLY A 108 12.98 21.34 2.66
N HIS A 109 14.03 21.67 3.41
CA HIS A 109 15.09 22.59 2.98
C HIS A 109 16.27 21.80 2.39
N PHE A 110 16.46 21.89 1.08
CA PHE A 110 17.58 21.30 0.35
C PHE A 110 17.86 22.11 -0.91
N GLU A 111 19.07 21.96 -1.45
CA GLU A 111 19.43 22.54 -2.74
C GLU A 111 19.06 21.53 -3.86
N PRO A 112 18.24 21.92 -4.85
CA PRO A 112 17.74 20.99 -5.88
C PRO A 112 18.83 20.27 -6.68
N ALA A 113 19.90 20.95 -7.08
CA ALA A 113 20.95 20.35 -7.90
C ALA A 113 21.75 19.30 -7.12
N ALA A 114 22.03 19.54 -5.84
CA ALA A 114 22.69 18.62 -4.94
C ALA A 114 21.80 17.39 -4.66
N ALA A 115 20.49 17.59 -4.50
CA ALA A 115 19.54 16.51 -4.35
C ALA A 115 19.47 15.64 -5.62
N GLU A 116 19.39 16.26 -6.80
CA GLU A 116 19.39 15.57 -8.08
C GLU A 116 20.68 14.78 -8.32
N ALA A 117 21.84 15.39 -8.06
CA ALA A 117 23.13 14.73 -8.20
C ALA A 117 23.24 13.51 -7.28
N LEU A 118 22.73 13.62 -6.04
CA LEU A 118 22.73 12.53 -5.09
C LEU A 118 21.76 11.41 -5.52
N LEU A 119 20.55 11.75 -5.99
CA LEU A 119 19.61 10.77 -6.53
C LEU A 119 20.19 10.04 -7.75
N LYS A 120 20.83 10.77 -8.68
CA LYS A 120 21.51 10.18 -9.84
C LYS A 120 22.65 9.24 -9.41
N ARG A 121 23.40 9.61 -8.37
CA ARG A 121 24.49 8.78 -7.85
C ARG A 121 23.97 7.49 -7.22
N GLU A 122 22.95 7.56 -6.37
CA GLU A 122 22.47 6.43 -5.58
C GLU A 122 21.50 5.53 -6.37
N LEU A 123 20.66 6.11 -7.22
CA LEU A 123 19.61 5.40 -7.97
C LEU A 123 19.86 5.33 -9.48
N GLY A 124 20.90 5.97 -10.01
CA GLY A 124 21.17 5.97 -11.46
C GLY A 124 21.53 4.59 -12.03
N GLN A 125 21.96 3.65 -11.19
CA GLN A 125 22.24 2.26 -11.58
C GLN A 125 21.00 1.35 -11.47
N TRP A 126 19.90 1.85 -10.93
CA TRP A 126 18.67 1.07 -10.81
C TRP A 126 18.01 0.94 -12.17
N GLN A 127 18.16 -0.23 -12.79
CA GLN A 127 17.64 -0.48 -14.13
C GLN A 127 16.23 -1.08 -14.07
N PRO A 128 15.37 -0.73 -15.05
CA PRO A 128 14.08 -1.38 -15.20
C PRO A 128 14.26 -2.87 -15.54
N ASN A 129 13.51 -3.72 -14.86
CA ASN A 129 13.39 -5.14 -15.14
C ASN A 129 12.34 -5.37 -16.23
N ALA A 130 12.67 -6.22 -17.22
CA ALA A 130 11.74 -6.59 -18.29
C ALA A 130 10.49 -7.34 -17.77
N SER A 131 10.56 -7.94 -16.58
CA SER A 131 9.44 -8.65 -15.92
C SER A 131 8.57 -7.72 -15.06
N ALA A 132 8.50 -6.42 -15.40
CA ALA A 132 7.69 -5.45 -14.68
C ALA A 132 6.22 -5.89 -14.67
N ALA A 133 5.62 -5.95 -13.49
CA ALA A 133 4.21 -6.30 -13.37
C ALA A 133 3.35 -5.19 -13.99
N SER A 134 2.52 -5.56 -14.96
CA SER A 134 1.50 -4.67 -15.51
C SER A 134 0.15 -5.04 -14.92
N LEU A 135 -0.44 -4.12 -14.15
CA LEU A 135 -1.79 -4.29 -13.63
C LEU A 135 -2.80 -3.92 -14.73
N GLN A 136 -3.59 -4.91 -15.14
CA GLN A 136 -4.74 -4.68 -15.99
C GLN A 136 -5.98 -4.58 -15.12
N PHE A 137 -6.65 -3.43 -15.18
CA PHE A 137 -7.90 -3.23 -14.48
C PHE A 137 -9.04 -3.60 -15.43
N PRO A 138 -9.86 -4.61 -15.09
CA PRO A 138 -11.03 -4.92 -15.89
C PRO A 138 -11.98 -3.72 -15.84
N LYS A 139 -12.67 -3.46 -16.96
CA LYS A 139 -13.62 -2.35 -17.05
C LYS A 139 -14.70 -2.52 -15.97
N VAL A 140 -14.88 -1.49 -15.16
CA VAL A 140 -15.95 -1.47 -14.16
C VAL A 140 -17.27 -1.24 -14.90
N THR A 141 -18.18 -2.22 -14.82
CA THR A 141 -19.56 -2.05 -15.30
C THR A 141 -20.32 -1.19 -14.28
N PRO A 142 -21.19 -0.26 -14.72
CA PRO A 142 -22.06 0.46 -13.82
C PRO A 142 -22.82 -0.53 -12.92
N GLN A 143 -22.78 -0.27 -11.62
CA GLN A 143 -23.46 -1.09 -10.64
C GLN A 143 -24.97 -0.86 -10.68
N PRO A 144 -25.79 -1.84 -10.27
CA PRO A 144 -27.23 -1.63 -10.12
C PRO A 144 -27.49 -0.55 -9.06
N ASP A 145 -28.60 0.18 -9.19
CA ASP A 145 -29.00 1.27 -8.28
C ASP A 145 -29.09 0.83 -6.80
N ARG A 146 -29.17 -0.48 -6.55
CA ARG A 146 -29.20 -1.07 -5.21
C ARG A 146 -28.38 -2.34 -5.12
N LEU A 147 -27.52 -2.39 -4.10
CA LEU A 147 -26.75 -3.58 -3.74
C LEU A 147 -26.98 -3.91 -2.27
N SER A 148 -27.31 -5.17 -1.99
CA SER A 148 -27.49 -5.66 -0.62
C SER A 148 -26.73 -6.97 -0.43
N ARG A 149 -25.86 -7.00 0.59
CA ARG A 149 -25.15 -8.21 1.01
C ARG A 149 -25.37 -8.42 2.51
N SER A 150 -26.06 -9.50 2.87
CA SER A 150 -26.28 -9.90 4.26
C SER A 150 -25.26 -10.96 4.69
N LEU A 151 -24.65 -10.78 5.85
CA LEU A 151 -23.90 -11.86 6.49
C LEU A 151 -24.84 -12.72 7.35
N PRO A 152 -24.63 -14.06 7.38
CA PRO A 152 -25.30 -14.89 8.38
C PRO A 152 -24.88 -14.42 9.78
N ALA A 153 -25.84 -14.38 10.71
CA ALA A 153 -25.58 -13.98 12.09
C ALA A 153 -24.50 -14.89 12.71
N ARG A 154 -23.27 -14.39 12.85
CA ARG A 154 -22.30 -15.02 13.75
C ARG A 154 -22.83 -14.85 15.16
N ARG A 155 -22.79 -15.93 15.95
CA ARG A 155 -23.00 -15.87 17.40
C ARG A 155 -21.85 -15.09 18.05
N SER A 156 -21.89 -13.77 17.94
CA SER A 156 -21.12 -12.86 18.80
C SER A 156 -22.10 -12.30 19.85
N PRO A 157 -21.69 -12.14 21.12
CA PRO A 157 -22.56 -11.63 22.18
C PRO A 157 -22.94 -10.15 22.01
N SER A 158 -22.34 -9.46 21.03
CA SER A 158 -22.67 -8.07 20.70
C SER A 158 -23.65 -8.01 19.52
N PRO A 159 -24.86 -7.47 19.67
CA PRO A 159 -25.80 -7.28 18.58
C PRO A 159 -25.34 -6.10 17.71
N SER A 160 -24.40 -6.32 16.80
CA SER A 160 -24.06 -5.33 15.76
C SER A 160 -24.57 -5.83 14.41
N SER A 161 -25.79 -5.42 14.05
CA SER A 161 -26.27 -5.49 12.68
C SER A 161 -25.72 -4.28 11.91
N ALA A 162 -24.74 -4.49 11.05
CA ALA A 162 -24.36 -3.48 10.07
C ALA A 162 -25.39 -3.51 8.93
N ILE A 163 -26.46 -2.71 9.08
CA ILE A 163 -27.35 -2.38 7.97
C ILE A 163 -26.78 -1.12 7.32
N VAL A 164 -26.14 -1.26 6.16
CA VAL A 164 -25.85 -0.09 5.31
C VAL A 164 -27.19 0.40 4.77
N ARG A 165 -27.76 1.44 5.39
CA ARG A 165 -29.01 2.09 4.96
C ARG A 165 -28.74 3.14 3.89
N ASP A 166 -29.73 3.31 3.01
CA ASP A 166 -29.77 4.25 1.88
C ASP A 166 -29.33 5.67 2.24
N PRO A 167 -28.43 6.31 1.46
CA PRO A 167 -28.46 7.76 1.31
C PRO A 167 -29.59 8.09 0.32
N ALA A 168 -30.84 8.07 0.79
CA ALA A 168 -31.91 8.73 0.06
C ALA A 168 -31.65 10.25 0.13
N VAL A 169 -31.02 10.80 -0.91
CA VAL A 169 -31.11 12.24 -1.18
C VAL A 169 -32.57 12.53 -1.48
N SER A 170 -33.27 13.11 -0.50
CA SER A 170 -34.56 13.76 -0.71
C SER A 170 -34.34 14.91 -1.68
N ALA A 171 -34.68 14.72 -2.96
CA ALA A 171 -34.97 15.84 -3.82
C ALA A 171 -36.29 16.45 -3.33
N ALA A 172 -36.18 17.62 -2.70
CA ALA A 172 -37.31 18.49 -2.48
C ALA A 172 -37.65 19.16 -3.82
N ASP A 173 -38.89 19.00 -4.27
CA ASP A 173 -39.63 19.92 -5.12
C ASP A 173 -40.96 20.23 -4.40
#